data_AF-A0A917ESZ1-F1
#
_entry.id   AF-A0A917ESZ1-F1
#
_cell.length_a   1.000
_cell.length_b   1.000
_cell.length_c   1.000
_cell.angle_alpha   90.00
_cell.angle_beta   90.00
_cell.angle_gamma   90.00
#
_symmetry.space_group_name_H-M   'P 1'
#
loop_
_entity.id
_entity.type
_entity.pdbx_description
1 polymer ?
#
loop_
_entity_poly.entity_id
_entity_poly.type
_entity_poly.pdbx_seq_one_letter_code
_entity_poly.pdbx_strand_id
1 'polypeptide(L)'
;MVGDGPIRIGWHEWVIVRNNPRYPKALIRRIDPGEPTEHFRVVSFDHDPTRRKLLGRYRTLEAANDSVLYDTPVTNVPSHFGMYENRPGYM
;
A
#
# COMPACT_ATOMS: atom_id res chain seq x y z
N MET A 1 11.90 11.26 -4.14
CA MET A 1 11.51 11.01 -5.54
C MET A 1 10.36 11.93 -5.88
N VAL A 2 10.53 12.79 -6.88
CA VAL A 2 9.46 13.67 -7.37
C VAL A 2 8.50 12.78 -8.17
N GLY A 3 7.38 12.37 -7.57
CA GLY A 3 6.38 11.54 -8.26
C GLY A 3 5.52 10.61 -7.39
N ASP A 4 5.89 10.34 -6.13
CA ASP A 4 5.19 9.37 -5.27
C ASP A 4 4.10 9.96 -4.36
N GLY A 5 3.77 11.23 -4.59
CA GLY A 5 2.76 11.94 -3.83
C GLY A 5 1.34 11.50 -4.18
N PRO A 6 0.36 11.75 -3.29
CA PRO A 6 -1.04 11.49 -3.56
C PRO A 6 -1.54 12.28 -4.78
N ILE A 7 -2.14 11.59 -5.74
CA ILE A 7 -2.74 12.21 -6.93
C ILE A 7 -4.15 12.65 -6.56
N ARG A 8 -4.42 13.95 -6.54
CA ARG A 8 -5.75 14.47 -6.22
C ARG A 8 -6.72 14.20 -7.37
N ILE A 9 -7.82 13.51 -7.08
CA ILE A 9 -8.87 13.17 -8.07
C ILE A 9 -10.21 13.85 -7.77
N GLY A 10 -10.33 14.46 -6.59
CA GLY A 10 -11.50 15.22 -6.19
C GLY A 10 -11.16 16.20 -5.07
N TRP A 11 -12.16 16.97 -4.62
CA TRP A 11 -11.95 17.97 -3.56
C TRP A 11 -11.43 17.37 -2.26
N HIS A 12 -11.92 16.19 -1.90
CA HIS A 12 -11.59 15.49 -0.66
C HIS A 12 -11.05 14.09 -0.94
N GLU A 13 -10.54 13.84 -2.15
CA GLU A 13 -10.17 12.50 -2.59
C GLU A 13 -8.85 12.50 -3.35
N TRP A 14 -8.00 11.53 -2.98
CA TRP A 14 -6.71 11.28 -3.60
C TRP A 14 -6.52 9.79 -3.86
N VAL A 15 -5.75 9.49 -4.90
CA VAL A 15 -5.32 8.16 -5.29
C VAL A 15 -3.84 8.01 -4.96
N ILE A 16 -3.49 6.85 -4.39
CA ILE A 16 -2.10 6.46 -4.18
C ILE A 16 -1.69 5.39 -5.17
N VAL A 17 -0.65 5.70 -5.94
CA VAL A 17 0.03 4.78 -6.85
C VAL A 17 1.40 4.43 -6.26
N ARG A 18 1.79 3.15 -6.37
CA ARG A 18 3.10 2.65 -5.94
C ARG A 18 3.73 1.86 -7.07
N ASN A 19 3.71 0.53 -6.98
CA ASN A 19 4.45 -0.35 -7.88
C ASN A 19 3.88 -0.39 -9.31
N ASN A 20 2.56 -0.22 -9.47
CA ASN A 20 1.91 -0.35 -10.77
C ASN A 20 1.13 0.92 -11.14
N PRO A 21 1.51 1.65 -12.20
CA PRO A 21 0.84 2.89 -12.59
C PRO A 21 -0.59 2.68 -13.10
N ARG A 22 -0.97 1.46 -13.50
CA ARG A 22 -2.33 1.14 -13.97
C ARG A 22 -3.27 0.69 -12.86
N TYR A 23 -2.72 0.27 -11.72
CA TYR A 23 -3.49 -0.26 -10.61
C TYR A 23 -3.11 0.49 -9.32
N PRO A 24 -3.93 1.47 -8.92
CA PRO A 24 -3.71 2.15 -7.65
C PRO A 24 -3.68 1.17 -6.49
N LYS A 25 -2.95 1.54 -5.45
CA LYS A 25 -2.86 0.72 -4.24
C LYS A 25 -3.91 1.11 -3.21
N ALA A 26 -4.20 2.40 -3.08
CA ALA A 26 -5.12 2.91 -2.10
C ALA A 26 -5.83 4.20 -2.55
N LEU A 27 -6.92 4.51 -1.85
CA LEU A 27 -7.63 5.78 -1.92
C LEU A 27 -7.55 6.46 -0.56
N ILE A 28 -7.37 7.78 -0.56
CA ILE A 28 -7.43 8.63 0.61
C ILE A 28 -8.66 9.52 0.47
N ARG A 29 -9.51 9.54 1.50
CA ARG A 29 -10.66 10.44 1.59
C ARG A 29 -10.55 11.32 2.82
N ARG A 30 -10.66 12.62 2.67
CA ARG A 30 -10.80 13.58 3.78
C ARG A 30 -12.25 13.54 4.27
N ILE A 31 -12.41 13.36 5.57
CA ILE A 31 -13.69 13.22 6.26
C ILE A 31 -13.84 14.38 7.24
N ASP A 32 -15.06 14.89 7.37
CA ASP A 32 -15.46 16.02 8.22
C ASP A 32 -14.52 17.24 8.09
N PRO A 33 -14.32 17.79 6.88
CA PRO A 33 -13.39 18.88 6.67
C PRO A 33 -13.83 20.13 7.45
N GLY A 34 -12.92 20.67 8.27
CA GLY A 34 -13.19 21.86 9.11
C GLY A 34 -13.72 21.54 10.51
N GLU A 35 -13.98 20.27 10.83
CA GLU A 35 -14.46 19.83 12.14
C GLU A 35 -13.33 19.27 13.02
N PRO A 36 -13.51 19.20 14.36
CA PRO A 36 -12.53 18.56 15.25
C PRO A 36 -12.28 17.07 14.95
N THR A 37 -13.26 16.42 14.31
CA THR A 37 -13.19 15.02 13.86
C THR A 37 -12.49 14.86 12.52
N GLU A 38 -11.98 15.94 11.93
CA GLU A 38 -11.30 15.89 10.65
C GLU A 38 -10.19 14.83 10.64
N HIS A 39 -10.24 13.98 9.62
CA HIS A 39 -9.23 12.96 9.38
C HIS A 39 -9.20 12.52 7.92
N PHE A 40 -8.08 11.90 7.56
CA PHE A 40 -7.84 11.26 6.28
C PHE A 40 -8.01 9.75 6.44
N ARG A 41 -9.04 9.21 5.79
CA ARG A 41 -9.35 7.79 5.76
C ARG A 41 -8.66 7.14 4.57
N VAL A 42 -7.84 6.13 4.82
CA VAL A 42 -7.16 5.35 3.79
C VAL A 42 -7.86 4.02 3.61
N VAL A 43 -8.22 3.70 2.37
CA VAL A 43 -8.82 2.40 2.01
C VAL A 43 -8.04 1.75 0.88
N SER A 44 -8.02 0.41 0.85
CA SER A 44 -7.47 -0.31 -0.29
C SER A 44 -8.24 0.04 -1.56
N PHE A 45 -7.53 0.06 -2.69
CA PHE A 45 -8.18 0.26 -3.97
C PHE A 45 -8.82 -1.06 -4.44
N ASP A 46 -10.09 -0.98 -4.86
CA ASP A 46 -10.80 -2.02 -5.60
C ASP A 46 -11.85 -1.32 -6.48
N HIS A 47 -12.14 -1.91 -7.64
CA HIS A 47 -13.20 -1.42 -8.53
C HIS A 47 -14.56 -1.57 -7.87
N ASP A 48 -14.78 -2.68 -7.15
CA ASP A 48 -15.95 -2.90 -6.32
C ASP A 48 -15.77 -2.20 -4.96
N PRO A 49 -16.55 -1.16 -4.64
CA PRO A 49 -16.42 -0.43 -3.39
C PRO A 49 -16.61 -1.30 -2.15
N THR A 50 -17.37 -2.40 -2.27
CA THR A 50 -17.67 -3.30 -1.13
C THR A 50 -16.46 -4.13 -0.71
N ARG A 51 -15.49 -4.31 -1.62
CA ARG A 51 -14.25 -5.07 -1.36
C ARG A 51 -13.13 -4.22 -0.79
N ARG A 52 -13.33 -2.89 -0.75
CA ARG A 52 -12.35 -1.95 -0.20
C ARG A 52 -12.25 -2.14 1.31
N LYS A 53 -11.03 -2.28 1.80
CA LYS A 53 -10.73 -2.46 3.21
C LYS A 53 -10.20 -1.16 3.80
N LEU A 54 -10.64 -0.82 5.00
CA LEU A 54 -10.05 0.29 5.76
C LEU A 54 -8.62 -0.10 6.16
N LEU A 55 -7.65 0.70 5.71
CA LEU A 55 -6.24 0.51 6.07
C LEU A 55 -5.86 1.35 7.28
N GLY A 56 -6.43 2.55 7.40
CA GLY A 56 -6.15 3.43 8.53
C GLY A 56 -6.87 4.77 8.49
N ARG A 57 -6.70 5.53 9.57
CA ARG A 57 -7.15 6.91 9.71
C ARG A 57 -5.99 7.74 10.22
N TYR A 58 -5.78 8.91 9.60
CA TYR A 58 -4.64 9.77 9.88
C TYR A 58 -5.07 11.22 10.01
N ARG A 59 -4.29 12.03 10.71
CA ARG A 59 -4.58 13.46 10.90
C ARG A 59 -4.10 14.32 9.73
N THR A 60 -3.17 13.84 8.94
CA THR A 60 -2.59 14.58 7.80
C THR A 60 -2.60 13.72 6.53
N LEU A 61 -2.55 14.40 5.39
CA LEU A 61 -2.49 13.75 4.08
C LEU A 61 -1.15 13.03 3.88
N GLU A 62 -0.07 13.61 4.41
CA GLU A 62 1.28 13.07 4.34
C GLU A 62 1.37 11.74 5.10
N ALA A 63 0.88 11.70 6.35
CA ALA A 63 0.86 10.47 7.14
C ALA A 63 -0.01 9.39 6.49
N ALA A 64 -1.12 9.79 5.86
CA ALA A 64 -1.96 8.87 5.10
C ALA A 64 -1.23 8.33 3.86
N ASN A 65 -0.50 9.17 3.12
CA ASN A 65 0.31 8.75 1.98
C ASN A 65 1.41 7.76 2.40
N ASP A 66 2.15 8.10 3.45
CA ASP A 66 3.32 7.33 3.90
C ASP A 66 2.94 5.96 4.48
N SER A 67 1.69 5.82 4.96
CA SER A 67 1.15 4.54 5.42
C SER A 67 1.02 3.49 4.30
N VAL A 68 0.96 3.92 3.04
CA VAL A 68 0.77 3.04 1.89
C VAL A 68 2.15 2.63 1.36
N LEU A 69 2.62 1.46 1.78
CA LEU A 69 3.96 0.96 1.46
C LEU A 69 4.08 0.42 0.02
N TYR A 70 5.30 0.35 -0.50
CA TYR A 70 5.62 -0.42 -1.71
C TYR A 70 5.51 -1.92 -1.44
N ASP A 71 5.35 -2.70 -2.51
CA ASP A 71 5.39 -4.15 -2.35
C ASP A 71 6.87 -4.52 -2.29
N THR A 72 7.26 -5.32 -1.30
CA THR A 72 8.60 -5.85 -1.26
C THR A 72 8.73 -6.87 -2.41
N PRO A 73 9.78 -6.81 -3.24
CA PRO A 73 10.01 -7.88 -4.20
C PRO A 73 10.10 -9.19 -3.41
N VAL A 74 9.34 -10.19 -3.84
CA VAL A 74 9.46 -11.53 -3.27
C VAL A 74 10.82 -12.05 -3.71
N THR A 75 11.84 -11.88 -2.85
CA THR A 75 13.14 -12.52 -3.06
C THR A 75 12.89 -14.00 -2.91
N ASN A 76 12.71 -14.69 -4.04
CA ASN A 76 12.70 -16.14 -4.08
C ASN A 76 14.15 -16.60 -3.86
N VAL A 77 14.64 -16.50 -2.62
CA VAL A 77 15.88 -17.14 -2.22
C VAL A 77 15.61 -18.63 -2.29
N PRO A 78 16.26 -19.39 -3.20
CA PRO A 78 16.19 -20.84 -3.15
C PRO A 78 16.63 -21.24 -1.74
N SER A 79 15.80 -22.00 -1.04
CA SER A 79 16.13 -22.48 0.30
C SER A 79 17.48 -23.20 0.20
N HIS A 80 18.52 -22.61 0.80
CA HIS A 80 19.87 -23.19 0.88
C HIS A 80 19.85 -24.61 1.50
N PHE A 81 18.75 -24.95 2.18
CA PHE A 81 18.46 -26.26 2.76
C PHE A 81 18.38 -27.43 1.76
N GLY A 82 18.23 -27.18 0.45
CA GLY A 82 18.21 -28.24 -0.56
C GLY A 82 19.59 -28.72 -1.04
N MET A 83 20.69 -28.08 -0.60
CA MET A 83 22.03 -28.35 -1.16
C MET A 83 22.79 -29.50 -0.48
N TYR A 84 22.27 -30.08 0.62
CA TYR A 84 22.95 -31.17 1.34
C TYR A 84 22.39 -32.56 1.04
N GLU A 85 21.29 -32.68 0.31
CA GLU A 85 20.60 -33.97 0.11
C GLU A 85 21.28 -34.87 -0.95
N ASN A 86 22.28 -34.37 -1.67
CA ASN A 86 23.01 -35.10 -2.72
C ASN A 86 24.52 -35.23 -2.45
N ARG A 87 24.92 -35.70 -1.26
CA ARG A 87 26.29 -36.24 -1.07
C ARG A 87 26.22 -37.76 -0.86
N PRO A 88 26.59 -38.58 -1.88
CA PRO A 88 26.78 -40.00 -1.67
C PRO A 88 28.10 -40.20 -0.91
N GLY A 89 28.06 -40.61 0.36
CA GLY A 89 29.31 -40.93 1.05
C GLY A 89 29.34 -41.01 2.58
N TYR A 90 28.24 -41.35 3.26
CA TYR A 90 28.34 -41.84 4.65
C TYR A 90 27.53 -43.13 4.79
N MET A 91 28.24 -44.25 4.63
CA MET A 91 27.96 -45.54 5.28
C MET A 91 28.92 -45.67 6.46
#